data_AF-A0A7Y4QSZ1-F1
#
_entry.id   AF-A0A7Y4QSZ1-F1
#
_cell.length_a   1.000
_cell.length_b   1.000
_cell.length_c   1.000
_cell.angle_alpha   90.00
_cell.angle_beta   90.00
_cell.angle_gamma   90.00
#
_symmetry.space_group_name_H-M   'P 1'
#
loop_
_entity.id
_entity.type
_entity.pdbx_description
1 polymer ?
#
loop_
_entity_poly.entity_id
_entity_poly.type
_entity_poly.pdbx_seq_one_letter_code
_entity_poly.pdbx_strand_id
1 'polypeptide(L)' 'MKPINGISIKRYAELCADMDDVIHDKHACIKIAASSGIAKADWEAAHSGWQEKITDPSDMGRTASKFVAHWKDALNKCR' A
#
# COMPACT_ATOMS: atom_id res chain seq x y z
N MET A 1 -9.50 10.16 -3.69
CA MET A 1 -9.46 8.74 -4.08
C MET A 1 -10.19 7.98 -3.00
N LYS A 2 -11.09 7.06 -3.37
CA LYS A 2 -11.82 6.27 -2.38
C LYS A 2 -10.89 5.20 -1.80
N PRO A 3 -10.96 4.91 -0.48
CA PRO A 3 -10.28 3.75 0.10
C PRO A 3 -10.74 2.46 -0.57
N ILE A 4 -9.86 1.48 -0.68
CA ILE A 4 -10.17 0.13 -1.20
C ILE A 4 -10.21 -0.78 0.02
N ASN A 5 -11.37 -1.41 0.29
CA ASN A 5 -11.64 -2.18 1.52
C ASN A 5 -11.19 -1.46 2.81
N GLY A 6 -11.51 -0.15 2.90
CA GLY A 6 -11.15 0.68 4.05
C GLY A 6 -9.68 1.14 4.09
N ILE A 7 -8.83 0.66 3.19
CA ILE A 7 -7.40 1.03 3.12
C ILE A 7 -7.24 2.22 2.19
N SER A 8 -6.94 3.38 2.78
CA SER A 8 -6.60 4.60 2.05
C SER A 8 -5.23 4.47 1.37
N ILE A 9 -4.97 5.29 0.33
CA ILE A 9 -3.66 5.31 -0.34
C ILE A 9 -2.51 5.63 0.61
N LYS A 10 -2.75 6.48 1.63
CA LYS A 10 -1.78 6.79 2.67
C LYS A 10 -1.45 5.55 3.50
N ARG A 11 -2.48 4.84 3.99
CA ARG A 11 -2.30 3.64 4.79
C ARG A 11 -1.63 2.52 4.00
N TYR A 12 -1.99 2.37 2.73
CA TYR A 12 -1.34 1.46 1.81
C TYR A 12 0.16 1.78 1.66
N ALA A 13 0.50 3.05 1.45
CA ALA A 13 1.89 3.49 1.32
C ALA A 13 2.72 3.31 2.60
N GLU A 14 2.13 3.55 3.78
CA GLU A 14 2.76 3.25 5.07
C GLU A 14 3.08 1.76 5.20
N LEU A 15 2.11 0.88 4.90
CA LEU A 15 2.32 -0.57 4.93
C LEU A 15 3.39 -1.01 3.92
N CYS A 16 3.41 -0.45 2.71
CA CYS A 16 4.45 -0.74 1.73
C CYS A 16 5.84 -0.28 2.19
N ALA A 17 5.93 0.80 2.98
CA ALA A 17 7.20 1.24 3.57
C ALA A 17 7.66 0.26 4.66
N ASP A 18 6.75 -0.20 5.52
CA ASP A 18 7.05 -1.21 6.53
C ASP A 18 7.41 -2.58 5.92
N MET A 19 6.91 -2.84 4.71
CA MET A 19 7.17 -4.06 3.94
C MET A 19 8.35 -3.93 2.98
N ASP A 20 9.11 -2.82 2.95
CA ASP A 20 10.10 -2.56 1.88
C ASP A 20 11.09 -3.72 1.67
N ASP A 21 11.60 -4.30 2.78
CA ASP A 21 12.52 -5.45 2.75
C ASP A 21 11.87 -6.78 2.32
N VAL A 22 10.55 -6.90 2.47
CA VAL A 22 9.79 -8.14 2.28
C VAL A 22 8.64 -8.00 1.29
N ILE A 23 8.61 -6.93 0.49
CA ILE A 23 7.48 -6.58 -0.39
C ILE A 23 7.21 -7.68 -1.44
N HIS A 24 8.24 -8.46 -1.76
CA HIS A 24 8.21 -9.60 -2.67
C HIS A 24 7.70 -10.89 -1.99
N ASP A 25 7.70 -10.97 -0.66
CA ASP A 25 7.14 -12.09 0.11
C ASP A 25 5.70 -11.78 0.51
N LYS A 26 4.77 -12.35 -0.25
CA LYS A 26 3.33 -12.22 -0.01
C LYS A 26 2.92 -12.66 1.40
N HIS A 27 3.53 -13.71 1.96
CA HIS A 27 3.19 -14.19 3.30
C HIS A 27 3.70 -13.22 4.37
N ALA A 28 4.88 -12.64 4.20
CA ALA A 28 5.40 -11.60 5.10
C ALA A 28 4.52 -10.34 5.07
N CYS A 29 4.14 -9.86 3.88
CA CYS A 29 3.23 -8.73 3.71
C CYS A 29 1.88 -8.94 4.40
N ILE A 30 1.28 -10.13 4.25
CA ILE A 30 0.02 -10.47 4.93
C ILE A 30 0.19 -10.44 6.45
N LYS A 31 1.31 -10.94 6.99
CA LYS A 31 1.60 -10.89 8.43
C LYS A 31 1.71 -9.45 8.94
N ILE A 32 2.45 -8.59 8.23
CA ILE A 32 2.60 -7.17 8.60
C ILE A 32 1.25 -6.43 8.54
N ALA A 33 0.46 -6.68 7.50
CA ALA A 33 -0.89 -6.14 7.40
C ALA A 33 -1.80 -6.61 8.56
N ALA A 34 -1.74 -7.90 8.91
CA ALA A 34 -2.48 -8.46 10.03
C ALA A 34 -2.05 -7.85 11.38
N SER A 35 -0.75 -7.65 11.60
CA SER A 35 -0.23 -6.93 12.78
C SER A 35 -0.71 -5.48 12.85
N SER A 36 -1.05 -4.88 11.71
CA SER A 36 -1.65 -3.56 11.59
C SER A 36 -3.19 -3.55 11.69
N GLY A 37 -3.81 -4.69 12.00
CA GLY A 37 -5.27 -4.83 12.16
C GLY A 37 -6.04 -5.03 10.85
N ILE A 38 -5.35 -5.36 9.75
CA ILE A 38 -5.97 -5.54 8.44
C ILE A 38 -6.14 -7.04 8.17
N ALA A 39 -7.36 -7.46 7.82
CA ALA A 39 -7.59 -8.84 7.42
C ALA A 39 -6.89 -9.16 6.10
N LYS A 40 -6.44 -10.40 5.93
CA LYS A 40 -5.78 -10.86 4.71
C LYS A 40 -6.56 -10.50 3.44
N ALA A 41 -7.87 -10.77 3.43
CA ALA A 41 -8.73 -10.49 2.27
C ALA A 41 -8.79 -8.99 1.93
N ASP A 42 -8.80 -8.13 2.94
CA ASP A 42 -8.81 -6.67 2.76
C ASP A 42 -7.47 -6.18 2.20
N TRP A 43 -6.37 -6.71 2.73
CA TRP A 43 -5.03 -6.42 2.20
C TRP A 43 -4.89 -6.84 0.73
N GLU A 44 -5.27 -8.07 0.39
CA GLU A 44 -5.14 -8.58 -0.98
C GLU A 44 -5.98 -7.76 -1.97
N ALA A 45 -7.23 -7.43 -1.61
CA ALA A 45 -8.11 -6.60 -2.44
C ALA A 45 -7.57 -5.17 -2.59
N ALA A 46 -7.09 -4.56 -1.51
CA ALA A 46 -6.52 -3.22 -1.56
C ALA A 46 -5.20 -3.17 -2.33
N HIS A 47 -4.31 -4.12 -2.11
CA HIS A 47 -3.03 -4.20 -2.81
C HIS A 47 -3.24 -4.36 -4.32
N SER A 48 -4.13 -5.28 -4.73
CA SER A 48 -4.49 -5.45 -6.14
C SER A 48 -5.11 -4.19 -6.73
N GLY A 49 -6.09 -3.58 -6.06
CA GLY A 49 -6.77 -2.40 -6.58
C GLY A 49 -5.88 -1.14 -6.61
N TRP A 50 -4.96 -0.99 -5.65
CA TRP A 50 -4.00 0.10 -5.68
C TRP A 50 -2.93 -0.12 -6.75
N GLN A 51 -2.44 -1.34 -6.95
CA GLN A 51 -1.56 -1.67 -8.07
C GLN A 51 -2.21 -1.34 -9.41
N GLU A 52 -3.45 -1.79 -9.62
CA GLU A 52 -4.21 -1.52 -10.85
C GLU A 52 -4.27 -0.02 -11.14
N LYS A 53 -4.59 0.80 -10.12
CA LYS A 53 -4.63 2.26 -10.25
C LYS A 53 -3.28 2.92 -10.46
N ILE A 54 -2.21 2.36 -9.90
CA ILE A 54 -0.84 2.85 -10.10
C ILE A 54 -0.38 2.54 -11.52
N THR A 55 -0.82 1.43 -12.11
CA THR A 55 -0.44 1.01 -13.47
C THR A 55 -1.41 1.47 -14.56
N ASP A 56 -2.63 1.90 -14.21
CA ASP A 56 -3.63 2.40 -15.14
C ASP A 56 -3.14 3.69 -15.81
N PRO A 57 -2.90 3.75 -17.13
CA PRO A 57 -2.42 4.94 -17.83
C PRO A 57 -3.30 6.19 -17.62
N SER A 58 -4.57 6.01 -17.29
CA SER A 58 -5.55 7.08 -17.07
C SER A 58 -5.51 7.66 -15.64
N ASP A 59 -4.98 6.92 -14.66
CA ASP A 59 -4.94 7.28 -13.21
C ASP A 59 -3.49 7.28 -12.64
N MET A 60 -2.54 6.67 -13.36
CA MET A 60 -1.15 6.42 -12.96
C MET A 60 -0.49 7.68 -12.44
N GLY A 61 -0.53 8.78 -13.20
CA GLY A 61 0.13 10.03 -12.82
C GLY A 61 -0.35 10.60 -11.48
N ARG A 62 -1.65 10.47 -11.16
CA ARG A 62 -2.23 11.01 -9.92
C ARG A 62 -2.04 10.05 -8.75
N THR A 63 -2.34 8.76 -8.96
CA THR A 63 -2.29 7.76 -7.90
C THR A 63 -0.84 7.42 -7.54
N ALA A 64 0.05 7.23 -8.52
CA ALA A 64 1.47 6.96 -8.26
C ALA A 64 2.15 8.13 -7.56
N SER A 65 1.89 9.38 -7.96
CA SER A 65 2.47 10.55 -7.30
C SER A 65 2.08 10.64 -5.82
N LYS A 66 0.82 10.34 -5.48
CA LYS A 66 0.36 10.32 -4.09
C LYS A 66 0.93 9.14 -3.30
N PHE A 67 0.99 7.97 -3.91
CA PHE A 67 1.63 6.79 -3.31
C PHE A 67 3.08 7.11 -2.94
N VAL A 68 3.89 7.58 -3.90
CA VAL A 68 5.30 7.89 -3.70
C VAL A 68 5.50 8.96 -2.62
N ALA A 69 4.66 9.99 -2.58
CA ALA A 69 4.74 11.03 -1.55
C ALA A 69 4.52 10.46 -0.14
N HIS A 70 3.48 9.64 0.05
CA HIS A 70 3.20 9.02 1.34
C HIS A 70 4.22 7.94 1.72
N TRP A 71 4.70 7.16 0.74
CA TRP A 71 5.67 6.10 0.96
C TRP A 71 7.02 6.69 1.39
N LYS A 72 7.49 7.76 0.73
CA LYS A 72 8.71 8.48 1.16
C LYS A 72 8.56 9.10 2.55
N ASP A 73 7.39 9.67 2.87
CA ASP A 73 7.13 10.21 4.21
C ASP A 73 7.14 9.11 5.28
N ALA A 74 6.62 7.92 4.99
CA ALA A 74 6.66 6.77 5.88
C ALA A 74 8.09 6.24 6.07
N LEU A 75 8.85 6.07 4.98
CA LEU A 75 10.26 5.65 5.06
C LEU A 75 11.10 6.61 5.91
N ASN A 76 10.88 7.92 5.77
CA ASN A 76 11.58 8.93 6.57
C ASN A 76 11.22 8.87 8.07
N LYS A 77 10.08 8.29 8.44
CA LYS A 77 9.65 8.13 9.85
C LYS A 77 10.15 6.85 10.48
N CYS A 78 10.41 5.82 9.67
CA CYS A 78 10.97 4.55 10.13
C CYS A 78 12.51 4.57 10.21
N ARG A 79 13.16 5.68 9.83
CA ARG A 79 14.60 5.90 9.83
C ARG A 79 15.04 6.79 10.98
#